data_AF-A0A927R7I2-F1
#
_entry.id   AF-A0A927R7I2-F1
#
_cell.length_a   1.000
_cell.length_b   1.000
_cell.length_c   1.000
_cell.angle_alpha   90.00
_cell.angle_beta   90.00
_cell.angle_gamma   90.00
#
_symmetry.space_group_name_H-M   'P 1'
#
loop_
_entity.id
_entity.type
_entity.pdbx_description
1 polymer ?
#
loop_
_entity_poly.entity_id
_entity_poly.type
_entity_poly.pdbx_seq_one_letter_code
_entity_poly.pdbx_strand_id
1 'polypeptide(L)'
;MSVSREPGQSSREYVADQQDQADGVPIVLPVDLPDGYDSGSDYGNINLDKRDEPYDTPATVDGREVSFIPVEGVQGHDGLPAIQLCIEDANAKDAVCPSDPHAIHRRHGGALLTFYAASDRDHDLSAWQTVELTTDLNKVTWLH
;
A
#
# COMPACT_ATOMS: atom_id res chain seq x y z
N MET A 1 -6.50 10.19 33.59
CA MET A 1 -6.62 10.66 32.20
C MET A 1 -5.96 9.59 31.35
N SER A 2 -6.74 8.74 30.70
CA SER A 2 -6.20 7.71 29.82
C SER A 2 -5.78 8.40 28.53
N VAL A 3 -4.49 8.36 28.22
CA VAL A 3 -4.00 8.77 26.91
C VAL A 3 -4.42 7.64 25.98
N SER A 4 -5.48 7.85 25.18
CA SER A 4 -5.77 6.95 24.07
C SER A 4 -4.57 7.01 23.15
N ARG A 5 -3.73 5.98 23.20
CA ARG A 5 -2.57 5.84 22.33
C ARG A 5 -3.16 5.56 20.96
N GLU A 6 -3.05 6.49 20.02
CA GLU A 6 -3.47 6.26 18.64
C GLU A 6 -2.86 4.93 18.17
N PRO A 7 -3.65 4.05 17.53
CA PRO A 7 -3.13 2.79 17.03
C PRO A 7 -1.94 3.06 16.10
N GLY A 8 -0.87 2.25 16.22
CA GLY A 8 0.27 2.39 15.32
C GLY A 8 -0.14 2.13 13.87
N GLN A 9 0.58 2.68 12.89
CA GLN A 9 0.26 2.50 11.46
C GLN A 9 0.29 1.04 11.00
N SER A 10 0.99 0.19 11.73
CA SER A 10 1.05 -1.26 11.55
C SER A 10 0.03 -2.03 12.40
N SER A 11 -0.90 -1.34 13.06
CA SER A 11 -2.00 -1.99 13.77
C SER A 11 -3.13 -2.37 12.82
N ARG A 12 -3.79 -3.50 13.09
CA ARG A 12 -4.97 -3.90 12.29
C ARG A 12 -6.10 -2.89 12.36
N GLU A 13 -6.31 -2.27 13.52
CA GLU A 13 -7.32 -1.24 13.75
C GLU A 13 -7.07 -0.03 12.86
N TYR A 14 -5.83 0.47 12.82
CA TYR A 14 -5.49 1.59 11.95
C TYR A 14 -5.75 1.27 10.47
N VAL A 15 -5.33 0.10 9.99
CA VAL A 15 -5.50 -0.26 8.58
C VAL A 15 -6.98 -0.47 8.22
N ALA A 16 -7.77 -1.03 9.15
CA ALA A 16 -9.21 -1.12 8.98
C ALA A 16 -9.85 0.28 8.87
N ASP A 17 -9.45 1.22 9.73
CA ASP A 17 -9.93 2.61 9.67
C ASP A 17 -9.53 3.29 8.35
N GLN A 18 -8.34 3.03 7.82
CA GLN A 18 -7.92 3.53 6.50
C GLN A 18 -8.73 2.91 5.36
N GLN A 19 -9.10 1.64 5.49
CA GLN A 19 -9.97 0.98 4.52
C GLN A 19 -11.37 1.60 4.54
N ASP A 20 -11.93 1.83 5.72
CA ASP A 20 -13.30 2.35 5.91
C ASP A 20 -13.44 3.85 5.59
N GLN A 21 -12.32 4.60 5.53
CA GLN A 21 -12.32 6.02 5.16
C GLN A 21 -12.74 6.31 3.71
N ALA A 22 -12.67 5.31 2.83
CA ALA A 22 -12.95 5.50 1.43
C ALA A 22 -13.50 4.24 0.75
N ASP A 23 -14.46 4.42 -0.12
CA ASP A 23 -14.98 3.34 -0.98
C ASP A 23 -14.26 3.35 -2.35
N GLY A 24 -14.47 2.30 -3.15
CA GLY A 24 -13.95 2.21 -4.52
C GLY A 24 -12.93 1.08 -4.68
N VAL A 25 -11.67 1.34 -4.31
CA VAL A 25 -10.58 0.36 -4.42
C VAL A 25 -10.28 -0.25 -3.04
N PRO A 26 -10.24 -1.58 -2.88
CA PRO A 26 -9.89 -2.19 -1.60
C PRO A 26 -8.39 -2.04 -1.30
N ILE A 27 -8.04 -1.96 -0.02
CA ILE A 27 -6.65 -2.17 0.41
C ILE A 27 -6.31 -3.65 0.22
N VAL A 28 -5.25 -3.93 -0.52
CA VAL A 28 -4.70 -5.28 -0.75
C VAL A 28 -3.27 -5.28 -0.23
N LEU A 29 -2.96 -6.16 0.71
CA LEU A 29 -1.67 -6.22 1.38
C LEU A 29 -0.99 -7.57 1.17
N PRO A 30 0.36 -7.63 1.24
CA PRO A 30 1.08 -8.87 1.41
C PRO A 30 0.68 -9.56 2.72
N VAL A 31 0.43 -10.87 2.69
CA VAL A 31 0.21 -11.70 3.88
C VAL A 31 1.43 -11.63 4.78
N ASP A 32 2.61 -11.87 4.19
CA ASP A 32 3.93 -11.74 4.81
C ASP A 32 4.76 -10.70 4.05
N LEU A 33 5.68 -10.02 4.75
CA LEU A 33 6.67 -9.15 4.12
C LEU A 33 7.93 -9.92 3.75
N PRO A 34 8.61 -9.55 2.64
CA PRO A 34 9.95 -10.03 2.39
C PRO A 34 10.92 -9.73 3.53
N ASP A 35 11.92 -10.60 3.70
CA ASP A 35 12.98 -10.40 4.69
C ASP A 35 13.63 -9.02 4.54
N GLY A 36 13.78 -8.31 5.66
CA GLY A 36 14.38 -6.98 5.70
C GLY A 36 13.39 -5.82 5.67
N TYR A 37 12.07 -6.07 5.66
CA TYR A 37 11.03 -5.06 5.84
C TYR A 37 10.28 -5.24 7.17
N ASP A 38 9.86 -4.12 7.79
CA ASP A 38 9.30 -4.11 9.15
C ASP A 38 7.77 -4.08 9.16
N SER A 39 7.17 -3.13 8.43
CA SER A 39 5.71 -3.02 8.25
C SER A 39 5.35 -2.07 7.10
N GLY A 40 4.09 -2.08 6.69
CA GLY A 40 3.52 -1.02 5.86
C GLY A 40 3.37 0.28 6.63
N SER A 41 3.84 1.39 6.05
CA SER A 41 3.67 2.77 6.48
C SER A 41 2.88 3.57 5.44
N ASP A 42 2.43 4.76 5.82
CA ASP A 42 1.90 5.77 4.90
C ASP A 42 0.83 5.25 3.94
N TYR A 43 -0.37 5.05 4.48
CA TYR A 43 -1.55 4.64 3.72
C TYR A 43 -2.16 5.87 3.05
N GLY A 44 -2.05 5.92 1.72
CA GLY A 44 -2.50 7.03 0.90
C GLY A 44 -3.75 6.69 0.08
N ASN A 45 -4.51 7.72 -0.25
CA ASN A 45 -5.65 7.66 -1.16
C ASN A 45 -5.36 8.53 -2.39
N ILE A 46 -5.58 7.99 -3.58
CA ILE A 46 -5.47 8.71 -4.85
C ILE A 46 -6.87 9.00 -5.37
N ASN A 47 -7.14 10.26 -5.71
CA ASN A 47 -8.37 10.68 -6.35
C ASN A 47 -8.01 11.60 -7.54
N LEU A 48 -8.40 11.19 -8.75
CA LEU A 48 -8.18 11.91 -10.01
C LEU A 48 -9.15 13.06 -10.19
N ASP A 49 -10.39 12.87 -9.74
CA ASP A 49 -11.46 13.88 -9.76
C ASP A 49 -11.52 14.60 -8.40
N LYS A 50 -10.48 15.37 -8.06
CA LYS A 50 -10.48 16.31 -6.92
C LYS A 50 -11.47 17.48 -7.08
N ARG A 51 -12.60 17.28 -7.75
CA ARG A 51 -13.70 18.26 -7.67
C ARG A 51 -14.20 18.22 -6.24
N ASP A 52 -14.50 19.40 -5.69
CA ASP A 52 -15.00 19.59 -4.33
C ASP A 52 -16.28 18.77 -4.09
N GLU A 53 -16.12 17.48 -3.81
CA GLU A 53 -17.17 16.60 -3.35
C GLU A 53 -17.72 17.23 -2.06
N PRO A 54 -19.04 17.42 -1.93
CA PRO A 54 -19.62 17.91 -0.70
C PRO A 54 -19.19 17.00 0.46
N TYR A 55 -18.90 17.60 1.62
CA TYR A 55 -18.37 16.91 2.83
C TYR A 55 -19.14 15.67 3.30
N ASP A 56 -20.36 15.44 2.79
CA ASP A 56 -21.26 14.35 3.17
C ASP A 56 -21.29 13.16 2.17
N THR A 57 -20.53 13.19 1.07
CA THR A 57 -20.35 11.98 0.23
C THR A 57 -19.20 11.13 0.78
N PRO A 58 -19.34 9.80 0.91
CA PRO A 58 -18.20 8.92 1.16
C PRO A 58 -17.14 9.18 0.09
N ALA A 59 -15.91 9.47 0.50
CA ALA A 59 -14.82 9.70 -0.43
C ALA A 59 -14.62 8.43 -1.26
N THR A 60 -14.93 8.49 -2.56
CA THR A 60 -14.54 7.41 -3.47
C THR A 60 -13.11 7.68 -3.91
N VAL A 61 -12.26 6.65 -3.87
CA VAL A 61 -10.86 6.75 -4.26
C VAL A 61 -10.63 5.94 -5.54
N ASP A 62 -9.88 6.51 -6.46
CA ASP A 62 -9.51 5.88 -7.72
C ASP A 62 -8.32 4.93 -7.52
N GLY A 63 -7.53 5.14 -6.46
CA GLY A 63 -6.47 4.25 -6.06
C GLY A 63 -6.05 4.41 -4.61
N ARG A 64 -5.18 3.51 -4.16
CA ARG A 64 -4.60 3.49 -2.82
C ARG A 64 -3.12 3.25 -2.89
N GLU A 65 -2.39 3.79 -1.93
CA GLU A 65 -0.94 3.60 -1.82
C GLU A 65 -0.57 3.11 -0.41
N VAL A 66 0.47 2.28 -0.35
CA VAL A 66 1.09 1.82 0.88
C VAL A 66 2.61 1.81 0.68
N SER A 67 3.34 2.42 1.61
CA SER A 67 4.79 2.40 1.64
C SER A 67 5.31 1.24 2.48
N PHE A 68 6.42 0.62 2.10
CA PHE A 68 7.12 -0.38 2.88
C PHE A 68 8.58 0.04 3.03
N ILE A 69 8.98 0.28 4.28
CA ILE A 69 10.32 0.78 4.59
C ILE A 69 11.18 -0.39 5.09
N PRO A 70 12.41 -0.55 4.59
CA PRO A 70 13.35 -1.53 5.12
C PRO A 70 13.64 -1.29 6.60
N VAL A 71 13.87 -2.37 7.34
CA VAL A 71 14.27 -2.34 8.75
C VAL A 71 15.50 -1.44 8.94
N GLU A 72 15.53 -0.70 10.05
CA GLU A 72 16.65 0.17 10.40
C GLU A 72 18.00 -0.59 10.34
N GLY A 73 18.98 -0.01 9.66
CA GLY A 73 20.30 -0.60 9.46
C GLY A 73 20.46 -1.46 8.19
N VAL A 74 19.38 -1.81 7.51
CA VAL A 74 19.43 -2.49 6.20
C VAL A 74 19.62 -1.50 5.04
N GLN A 75 19.44 -0.20 5.29
CA GLN A 75 19.42 0.90 4.30
C GLN A 75 20.84 1.39 3.86
N GLY A 76 21.90 0.62 4.14
CA GLY A 76 23.29 1.00 3.81
C GLY A 76 23.61 1.05 2.31
N HIS A 77 24.86 1.33 1.92
CA HIS A 77 25.30 1.20 0.52
C HIS A 77 25.06 -0.25 0.06
N ASP A 78 24.13 -0.45 -0.89
CA ASP A 78 23.56 -1.73 -1.35
C ASP A 78 22.36 -2.28 -0.54
N GLY A 79 21.71 -1.41 0.24
CA GLY A 79 20.54 -1.71 1.05
C GLY A 79 19.23 -1.78 0.27
N LEU A 80 18.27 -2.57 0.78
CA LEU A 80 16.95 -2.72 0.18
C LEU A 80 16.26 -1.36 -0.04
N PRO A 81 15.60 -1.11 -1.18
CA PRO A 81 14.88 0.13 -1.41
C PRO A 81 13.57 0.18 -0.60
N ALA A 82 13.10 1.38 -0.28
CA ALA A 82 11.71 1.58 0.10
C ALA A 82 10.80 1.22 -1.08
N ILE A 83 9.76 0.44 -0.82
CA ILE A 83 8.83 -0.03 -1.85
C ILE A 83 7.51 0.69 -1.69
N GLN A 84 6.98 1.16 -2.80
CA GLN A 84 5.62 1.65 -2.89
C GLN A 84 4.74 0.58 -3.52
N LEU A 85 3.59 0.37 -2.92
CA LEU A 85 2.50 -0.41 -3.48
C LEU A 85 1.37 0.55 -3.83
N CYS A 86 1.13 0.76 -5.11
CA CYS A 86 -0.08 1.42 -5.59
C CYS A 86 -1.11 0.37 -6.04
N ILE A 87 -2.38 0.62 -5.73
CA ILE A 87 -3.51 -0.27 -5.99
C ILE A 87 -4.57 0.53 -6.74
N GLU A 88 -5.06 0.00 -7.84
CA GLU A 88 -6.13 0.60 -8.65
C GLU A 88 -7.15 -0.45 -9.08
N ASP A 89 -8.32 -0.01 -9.57
CA ASP A 89 -9.25 -0.93 -10.23
C ASP A 89 -8.66 -1.40 -11.55
N ALA A 90 -8.56 -2.71 -11.74
CA ALA A 90 -7.95 -3.32 -12.91
C ALA A 90 -8.73 -3.11 -14.22
N ASN A 91 -9.93 -2.53 -14.13
CA ASN A 91 -10.83 -2.15 -15.22
C ASN A 91 -11.10 -0.64 -15.25
N ALA A 92 -10.36 0.15 -14.46
CA ALA A 92 -10.42 1.61 -14.54
C ALA A 92 -10.10 2.07 -15.97
N LYS A 93 -10.77 3.13 -16.42
CA LYS A 93 -10.52 3.73 -17.75
C LYS A 93 -9.20 4.49 -17.78
N ASP A 94 -8.89 5.14 -16.68
CA ASP A 94 -7.71 5.95 -16.49
C ASP A 94 -6.86 5.30 -15.40
N ALA A 95 -5.57 5.08 -15.68
CA ALA A 95 -4.63 4.54 -14.70
C ALA A 95 -4.28 5.64 -13.69
N VAL A 96 -4.23 5.26 -12.41
CA VAL A 96 -3.80 6.14 -11.31
C VAL A 96 -2.41 5.81 -10.82
N CYS A 97 -2.05 4.53 -10.86
CA CYS A 97 -0.75 4.09 -10.44
C CYS A 97 0.33 4.54 -11.43
N PRO A 98 1.53 4.89 -10.94
CA PRO A 98 2.60 5.34 -11.79
C PRO A 98 3.01 4.25 -12.78
N SER A 99 3.24 4.67 -14.02
CA SER A 99 3.83 3.82 -15.06
C SER A 99 5.35 3.80 -14.92
N ASP A 100 5.86 2.96 -14.04
CA ASP A 100 7.30 2.74 -13.85
C ASP A 100 7.76 1.52 -14.68
N PRO A 101 8.78 1.65 -15.55
CA PRO A 101 9.27 0.55 -16.39
C PRO A 101 9.91 -0.61 -15.60
N HIS A 102 10.27 -0.38 -14.34
CA HIS A 102 10.83 -1.37 -13.43
C HIS A 102 9.81 -1.91 -12.43
N ALA A 103 8.55 -1.43 -12.48
CA ALA A 103 7.51 -1.94 -11.60
C ALA A 103 7.16 -3.40 -11.89
N ILE A 104 6.66 -4.07 -10.85
CA ILE A 104 5.96 -5.34 -11.00
C ILE A 104 4.45 -5.10 -10.87
N HIS A 105 3.70 -5.67 -11.80
CA HIS A 105 2.24 -5.59 -11.79
C HIS A 105 1.63 -6.92 -11.43
N ARG A 106 0.67 -6.91 -10.52
CA ARG A 106 -0.03 -8.10 -10.04
C ARG A 106 -1.52 -7.86 -9.92
N ARG A 107 -2.31 -8.92 -10.04
CA ARG A 107 -3.77 -8.84 -9.87
C ARG A 107 -4.21 -9.59 -8.63
N HIS A 108 -5.17 -9.01 -7.91
CA HIS A 108 -5.88 -9.67 -6.82
C HIS A 108 -7.37 -9.35 -6.92
N GLY A 109 -8.15 -10.32 -7.39
CA GLY A 109 -9.57 -10.08 -7.72
C GLY A 109 -9.71 -8.98 -8.79
N GLY A 110 -10.49 -7.95 -8.47
CA GLY A 110 -10.67 -6.77 -9.33
C GLY A 110 -9.58 -5.70 -9.23
N ALA A 111 -8.60 -5.86 -8.33
CA ALA A 111 -7.54 -4.88 -8.13
C ALA A 111 -6.30 -5.19 -8.98
N LEU A 112 -5.68 -4.14 -9.54
CA LEU A 112 -4.36 -4.14 -10.13
C LEU A 112 -3.40 -3.47 -9.14
N LEU A 113 -2.34 -4.19 -8.78
CA LEU A 113 -1.30 -3.78 -7.85
C LEU A 113 -0.04 -3.49 -8.64
N THR A 114 0.60 -2.36 -8.35
CA THR A 114 1.86 -1.92 -8.93
C THR A 114 2.85 -1.71 -7.79
N PHE A 115 3.85 -2.59 -7.69
CA PHE A 115 4.97 -2.38 -6.77
C PHE A 115 6.12 -1.73 -7.52
N TYR A 116 6.71 -0.71 -6.93
CA TYR A 116 7.86 0.01 -7.48
C TYR A 116 8.76 0.51 -6.35
N ALA A 117 10.04 0.72 -6.67
CA ALA A 117 10.97 1.32 -5.72
C ALA A 117 10.73 2.82 -5.63
N ALA A 118 10.73 3.39 -4.42
CA ALA A 118 10.58 4.83 -4.20
C ALA A 118 11.83 5.63 -4.60
N SER A 119 12.94 4.95 -4.93
CA SER A 119 14.23 5.58 -5.24
C SER A 119 14.80 5.10 -6.57
N ASP A 120 15.52 5.98 -7.27
CA ASP A 120 16.09 5.73 -8.60
C ASP A 120 17.39 4.89 -8.61
N ARG A 121 17.84 4.39 -7.44
CA ARG A 121 19.17 3.76 -7.31
C ARG A 121 19.15 2.24 -7.23
N ASP A 122 18.03 1.66 -6.78
CA ASP A 122 17.85 0.21 -6.70
C ASP A 122 16.38 -0.11 -7.01
N HIS A 123 16.17 -1.01 -7.97
CA HIS A 123 14.87 -1.46 -8.45
C HIS A 123 14.71 -2.97 -8.33
N ASP A 124 15.51 -3.64 -7.48
CA ASP A 124 15.32 -5.07 -7.24
C ASP A 124 14.01 -5.33 -6.48
N LEU A 125 13.01 -5.80 -7.21
CA LEU A 125 11.70 -6.19 -6.71
C LEU A 125 11.54 -7.72 -6.66
N SER A 126 12.61 -8.50 -6.81
CA SER A 126 12.55 -9.97 -6.94
C SER A 126 11.82 -10.63 -5.77
N ALA A 127 12.10 -10.19 -4.54
CA ALA A 127 11.45 -10.71 -3.33
C ALA A 127 9.95 -10.37 -3.24
N TRP A 128 9.50 -9.34 -3.96
CA TRP A 128 8.11 -8.88 -3.98
C TRP A 128 7.26 -9.58 -5.06
N GLN A 129 7.90 -10.25 -6.03
CA GLN A 129 7.21 -10.88 -7.17
C GLN A 129 6.22 -11.97 -6.73
N THR A 130 6.53 -12.69 -5.66
CA THR A 130 5.83 -13.92 -5.27
C THR A 130 5.06 -13.83 -3.97
N VAL A 131 5.02 -12.67 -3.30
CA VAL A 131 4.31 -12.51 -2.03
C VAL A 131 2.82 -12.89 -2.17
N GLU A 132 2.26 -13.55 -1.17
CA GLU A 132 0.82 -13.80 -1.16
C GLU A 132 0.09 -12.48 -0.87
N LEU A 133 -0.98 -12.19 -1.61
CA LEU A 133 -1.75 -10.94 -1.49
C LEU A 133 -3.15 -11.23 -0.93
N THR A 134 -3.66 -10.33 -0.09
CA THR A 134 -4.97 -10.48 0.53
C THR A 134 -5.66 -9.15 0.85
N THR A 135 -6.98 -9.18 0.89
CA THR A 135 -7.82 -8.12 1.49
C THR A 135 -8.28 -8.47 2.91
N ASP A 136 -7.98 -9.68 3.40
CA ASP A 136 -8.34 -10.12 4.75
C ASP A 136 -7.24 -9.73 5.73
N LEU A 137 -7.46 -8.65 6.49
CA LEU A 137 -6.50 -8.15 7.47
C LEU A 137 -6.13 -9.16 8.56
N ASN A 138 -6.96 -10.21 8.78
CA ASN A 138 -6.63 -11.27 9.74
C ASN A 138 -5.53 -12.21 9.23
N LYS A 139 -5.31 -12.27 7.92
CA LYS A 139 -4.23 -13.07 7.33
C LYS A 139 -2.90 -12.33 7.34
N VAL A 140 -2.91 -11.01 7.41
CA VAL A 140 -1.69 -10.19 7.37
C VAL A 140 -0.92 -10.35 8.68
N THR A 141 0.27 -10.95 8.60
CA THR A 141 1.03 -11.42 9.77
C THR A 141 1.84 -10.33 10.45
N TRP A 142 2.23 -9.30 9.71
CA TRP A 142 3.01 -8.16 10.19
C TRP A 142 2.15 -7.04 10.79
N LEU A 143 0.82 -7.11 10.63
CA LEU A 143 -0.09 -6.25 11.39
C LEU A 143 -0.21 -6.76 12.82
N HIS A 144 -0.23 -5.86 13.81
CA HIS A 144 -0.34 -6.21 15.22
C HIS A 144 -1.57 -5.65 15.93
#